data_AF-A0A5J4SRV1-F1
#
_entry.id   AF-A0A5J4SRV1-F1
#
_cell.length_a   1.000
_cell.length_b   1.000
_cell.length_c   1.000
_cell.angle_alpha   90.00
_cell.angle_beta   90.00
_cell.angle_gamma   90.00
#
_symmetry.space_group_name_H-M   'P 1'
#
loop_
_entity.id
_entity.type
_entity.pdbx_description
1 polymer ?
#
loop_
_entity_poly.entity_id
_entity_poly.type
_entity_poly.pdbx_seq_one_letter_code
_entity_poly.pdbx_strand_id
1 'polypeptide(L)'
;MSKGRNKQLIKKRDEYLCRRYYFWTEVKRLRFDDALRILSEQEFFLSEERILSIIRQSGKKDPVVSVVKVRYPRLTYQQFSLFTDESGYPVSQIRRENKIEKSSHKL
;
A
#
# COMPACT_ATOMS: atom_id res chain seq x y z
N MET A 1 13.77 13.03 -41.77
CA MET A 1 13.90 11.96 -40.75
C MET A 1 13.72 12.59 -39.39
N SER A 2 12.53 12.49 -38.77
CA SER A 2 12.37 13.03 -37.42
C SER A 2 13.32 12.27 -36.49
N LYS A 3 14.25 12.99 -35.86
CA LYS A 3 15.21 12.46 -34.88
C LYS A 3 14.46 12.09 -33.60
N GLY A 4 13.64 11.06 -33.70
CA GLY A 4 12.89 10.48 -32.60
C GLY A 4 13.63 9.28 -32.01
N ARG A 5 13.35 8.99 -30.74
CA ARG A 5 13.79 7.72 -30.13
C ARG A 5 13.14 6.55 -30.86
N ASN A 6 13.91 5.52 -31.17
CA ASN A 6 13.39 4.32 -31.81
C ASN A 6 12.45 3.58 -30.84
N LYS A 7 11.15 3.61 -31.14
CA LYS A 7 10.09 3.01 -30.31
C LYS A 7 10.28 1.51 -30.09
N GLN A 8 10.84 0.78 -31.06
CA GLN A 8 11.07 -0.66 -30.93
C GLN A 8 12.18 -0.96 -29.93
N LEU A 9 13.27 -0.20 -29.95
CA LEU A 9 14.37 -0.37 -29.00
C LEU A 9 13.93 -0.03 -27.56
N ILE A 10 13.10 1.01 -27.39
CA ILE A 10 12.52 1.34 -26.08
C ILE A 10 11.68 0.17 -25.55
N LYS A 11 10.81 -0.41 -26.38
CA LYS A 11 9.98 -1.56 -25.97
C LYS A 11 10.85 -2.75 -25.54
N LYS A 12 11.88 -3.09 -26.31
CA LYS A 12 12.82 -4.17 -25.96
C LYS A 12 13.52 -3.92 -24.64
N ARG A 13 13.96 -2.68 -24.38
CA ARG A 13 14.55 -2.28 -23.11
C ARG A 13 13.56 -2.45 -21.96
N ASP A 14 12.35 -1.93 -22.12
CA ASP A 14 11.32 -1.94 -21.07
C ASP A 14 10.89 -3.38 -20.72
N GLU A 15 10.81 -4.28 -21.71
CA GLU A 15 10.59 -5.71 -21.51
C GLU A 15 11.74 -6.37 -20.74
N TYR A 16 12.99 -6.09 -21.13
CA TYR A 16 14.18 -6.64 -20.46
C TYR A 16 14.29 -6.14 -19.01
N LEU A 17 13.98 -4.87 -18.77
CA LEU A 17 13.93 -4.26 -17.44
C LEU A 17 12.93 -4.98 -16.53
N CYS A 18 11.73 -5.27 -17.03
CA CYS A 18 10.73 -5.98 -16.24
C CYS A 18 11.17 -7.39 -15.86
N ARG A 19 11.86 -8.10 -16.77
CA ARG A 19 12.42 -9.44 -16.49
C ARG A 19 13.51 -9.39 -15.42
N ARG A 20 14.40 -8.40 -15.49
CA ARG A 20 15.46 -8.21 -14.47
C ARG A 20 14.89 -7.82 -13.12
N TYR A 21 13.90 -6.93 -13.09
CA TYR A 21 13.17 -6.59 -11.87
C TYR A 21 12.52 -7.83 -11.23
N TYR A 22 11.82 -8.66 -12.02
CA TYR A 22 11.25 -9.92 -11.53
C TYR A 22 12.30 -10.86 -10.94
N PHE A 23 13.48 -10.98 -11.58
CA PHE A 23 14.56 -11.80 -11.04
C PHE A 23 15.02 -11.31 -9.66
N TRP A 24 15.21 -10.00 -9.49
CA TRP A 24 15.64 -9.44 -8.21
C TRP A 24 14.60 -9.60 -7.11
N THR A 25 13.31 -9.35 -7.40
CA THR A 25 12.25 -9.42 -6.39
C THR A 25 11.75 -10.83 -6.09
N GLU A 26 11.63 -11.71 -7.10
CA GLU A 26 11.05 -13.05 -6.90
C GLU A 26 12.11 -14.12 -6.67
N VAL A 27 13.23 -14.10 -7.40
CA VAL A 27 14.26 -15.14 -7.29
C VAL A 27 15.24 -14.80 -6.18
N LYS A 28 15.75 -13.56 -6.16
CA LYS A 28 16.69 -13.11 -5.12
C LYS A 28 16.00 -12.56 -3.87
N ARG A 29 14.67 -12.39 -3.89
CA ARG A 29 13.86 -11.88 -2.77
C ARG A 29 14.40 -10.57 -2.20
N LEU A 30 14.97 -9.73 -3.07
CA LEU A 30 15.48 -8.43 -2.68
C LEU A 30 14.32 -7.49 -2.37
N ARG A 31 14.52 -6.56 -1.44
CA ARG A 31 13.54 -5.50 -1.21
C ARG A 31 13.41 -4.65 -2.47
N PHE A 32 12.20 -4.17 -2.70
CA PHE A 32 11.87 -3.31 -3.82
C PHE A 32 12.83 -2.12 -3.99
N ASP A 33 13.16 -1.42 -2.90
CA ASP A 33 14.04 -0.23 -2.93
C ASP A 33 15.46 -0.59 -3.40
N ASP A 34 16.03 -1.68 -2.86
CA ASP A 34 17.37 -2.15 -3.25
C ASP A 34 17.38 -2.65 -4.71
N ALA A 35 16.30 -3.29 -5.16
CA ALA A 35 16.18 -3.78 -6.52
C ALA A 35 16.15 -2.60 -7.51
N LEU A 36 15.44 -1.51 -7.17
CA LEU A 36 15.44 -0.30 -7.98
C LEU A 36 16.83 0.34 -8.07
N ARG A 37 17.55 0.41 -6.94
CA ARG A 37 18.89 0.98 -6.90
C ARG A 37 19.87 0.20 -7.79
N ILE A 38 19.84 -1.14 -7.74
CA ILE A 38 20.67 -1.99 -8.61
C ILE A 38 20.33 -1.77 -10.09
N LEU A 39 19.04 -1.77 -10.43
CA LEU A 39 18.61 -1.55 -11.82
C LEU A 39 18.99 -0.16 -12.33
N SER A 40 18.92 0.85 -11.45
CA SER A 40 19.28 2.23 -11.72
C SER A 40 20.78 2.41 -11.91
N GLU A 41 21.59 2.01 -10.94
CA GLU A 41 23.02 2.33 -10.89
C GLU A 41 23.92 1.35 -11.67
N GLN A 42 23.51 0.08 -11.82
CA GLN A 42 24.40 -0.98 -12.32
C GLN A 42 23.98 -1.52 -13.70
N GLU A 43 22.68 -1.61 -13.98
CA GLU A 43 22.20 -2.30 -15.20
C GLU A 43 21.73 -1.33 -16.29
N PHE A 44 20.81 -0.41 -15.96
CA PHE A 44 20.09 0.37 -16.98
C PHE A 44 20.46 1.85 -17.00
N PHE A 45 21.12 2.39 -15.97
CA PHE A 45 21.53 3.79 -15.89
C PHE A 45 20.36 4.75 -16.13
N LEU A 46 19.21 4.42 -15.54
CA LEU A 46 17.97 5.18 -15.60
C LEU A 46 17.58 5.60 -14.19
N SER A 47 17.00 6.79 -14.04
CA SER A 47 16.47 7.20 -12.74
C SER A 47 15.43 6.20 -12.21
N GLU A 48 15.43 6.00 -10.89
CA GLU A 48 14.50 5.10 -10.22
C GLU A 48 13.04 5.43 -10.53
N GLU A 49 12.70 6.73 -10.60
CA GLU A 49 11.38 7.21 -11.02
C GLU A 49 10.99 6.70 -12.42
N ARG A 50 11.95 6.69 -13.36
CA ARG A 50 11.69 6.20 -14.71
C ARG A 50 11.48 4.69 -14.72
N ILE A 51 12.31 3.95 -13.99
CA ILE A 51 12.19 2.50 -13.83
C ILE A 51 10.82 2.15 -13.23
N LEU A 52 10.43 2.86 -12.19
CA LEU A 52 9.12 2.75 -11.56
C LEU A 52 7.97 2.99 -12.53
N SER A 53 8.06 4.05 -13.34
CA SER A 53 7.04 4.36 -14.33
C SER A 53 6.87 3.23 -15.35
N ILE A 54 7.97 2.58 -15.75
CA ILE A 54 7.98 1.46 -16.70
C ILE A 54 7.35 0.22 -16.06
N ILE A 55 7.75 -0.13 -14.83
CA ILE A 55 7.19 -1.27 -14.08
C ILE A 55 5.69 -1.08 -13.82
N ARG A 56 5.26 0.13 -13.43
CA ARG A 56 3.83 0.43 -13.24
C ARG A 56 3.04 0.33 -14.54
N GLN A 57 3.63 0.70 -15.68
CA GLN A 57 2.99 0.56 -16.98
C GLN A 57 2.88 -0.90 -17.42
N SER A 58 3.87 -1.75 -17.10
CA SER A 58 3.82 -3.17 -17.42
C SER A 58 2.84 -3.94 -16.52
N GLY A 59 2.75 -3.58 -15.25
CA GLY A 59 1.85 -4.23 -14.26
C GLY A 59 0.36 -3.93 -14.41
N LYS A 60 -0.04 -2.91 -15.21
CA LYS A 60 -1.47 -2.64 -15.52
C LYS A 60 -2.16 -3.75 -16.31
N LYS A 61 -1.42 -4.74 -16.80
CA LYS A 61 -1.95 -5.84 -17.60
C LYS A 61 -2.76 -6.83 -16.76
N ASP A 62 -2.42 -6.98 -15.49
CA ASP A 62 -3.14 -7.85 -14.57
C ASP A 62 -4.00 -6.97 -13.66
N PRO A 63 -5.34 -7.13 -13.63
CA PRO A 63 -6.16 -6.41 -12.67
C PRO A 63 -5.75 -6.88 -11.28
N VAL A 64 -5.00 -6.03 -10.56
CA VAL A 64 -4.74 -6.23 -9.14
C VAL A 64 -6.10 -6.36 -8.47
N VAL A 65 -6.44 -7.57 -8.05
CA VAL A 65 -7.68 -7.83 -7.30
C VAL A 65 -7.64 -6.90 -6.11
N SER A 66 -8.58 -5.96 -6.05
CA SER A 66 -8.66 -4.98 -4.98
C SER A 66 -8.65 -5.75 -3.65
N VAL A 67 -7.67 -5.45 -2.79
CA VAL A 67 -7.63 -6.02 -1.44
C VAL A 67 -8.99 -5.75 -0.80
N VAL A 68 -9.69 -6.81 -0.42
CA VAL A 68 -11.00 -6.68 0.23
C VAL A 68 -10.81 -5.81 1.45
N LYS A 69 -11.39 -4.60 1.44
CA LYS A 69 -11.36 -3.73 2.60
C LYS A 69 -12.19 -4.38 3.69
N VAL A 70 -11.52 -5.11 4.59
CA VAL A 70 -12.16 -5.68 5.77
C VAL A 70 -12.62 -4.51 6.62
N ARG A 71 -13.94 -4.29 6.66
CA ARG A 71 -14.56 -3.31 7.55
C ARG A 71 -14.23 -3.78 8.98
N TYR A 72 -13.67 -2.89 9.79
CA TYR A 72 -13.55 -3.17 11.21
C TYR A 72 -14.95 -3.35 11.81
N PRO A 73 -15.16 -4.35 12.68
CA PRO A 73 -16.44 -4.52 13.34
C PRO A 73 -16.74 -3.27 14.17
N ARG A 74 -17.89 -2.64 13.91
CA ARG A 74 -18.42 -1.58 14.77
C ARG A 74 -19.11 -2.25 15.95
N LEU A 75 -18.35 -2.56 17.00
CA LEU A 75 -18.90 -3.16 18.21
C LEU A 75 -19.79 -2.15 18.95
N THR A 76 -20.97 -2.58 19.36
CA THR A 76 -21.86 -1.81 20.23
C THR A 76 -21.47 -2.02 21.69
N TYR A 77 -21.83 -1.08 22.57
CA TYR A 77 -21.54 -1.19 24.01
C TYR A 77 -22.11 -2.48 24.65
N GLN A 78 -23.26 -2.96 24.18
CA GLN A 78 -23.86 -4.23 24.62
C GLN A 78 -23.05 -5.46 24.19
N GLN A 79 -22.28 -5.35 23.10
CA GLN A 79 -21.36 -6.41 22.69
C GLN A 79 -20.05 -6.34 23.47
N PHE A 80 -19.65 -5.14 23.93
CA PHE A 80 -18.49 -4.98 24.80
C PHE A 80 -18.65 -5.66 26.16
N SER A 81 -19.86 -5.75 26.71
CA SER A 81 -20.11 -6.45 27.99
C SER A 81 -19.91 -7.96 27.91
N LEU A 82 -19.76 -8.55 26.71
CA LEU A 82 -19.42 -9.97 26.54
C LEU A 82 -17.93 -10.25 26.79
N PHE A 83 -17.09 -9.22 26.70
CA PHE A 83 -15.69 -9.29 27.11
C PHE A 83 -15.65 -8.96 28.61
N THR A 84 -15.88 -9.97 29.45
CA THR A 84 -15.94 -9.86 30.91
C THR A 84 -14.62 -9.37 31.53
N ASP A 85 -14.73 -8.70 32.67
CA ASP A 85 -13.65 -8.01 33.44
C ASP A 85 -12.53 -8.92 33.99
N GLU A 86 -12.42 -10.19 33.59
CA GLU A 86 -11.40 -11.14 34.11
C GLU A 86 -9.95 -10.68 33.81
N SER A 87 -9.77 -9.73 32.89
CA SER A 87 -8.46 -9.13 32.58
C SER A 87 -8.24 -7.74 33.19
N GLY A 88 -9.14 -7.27 34.08
CA GLY A 88 -8.95 -6.05 34.87
C GLY A 88 -9.13 -4.73 34.11
N TYR A 89 -9.68 -4.76 32.88
CA TYR A 89 -9.97 -3.55 32.12
C TYR A 89 -11.42 -3.10 32.38
N PRO A 90 -11.65 -1.91 32.94
CA PRO A 90 -12.99 -1.45 33.30
C PRO A 90 -13.79 -1.02 32.05
N VAL A 91 -14.39 -1.99 31.36
CA VAL A 91 -15.27 -1.75 30.19
C VAL A 91 -16.46 -0.85 30.57
N SER A 92 -16.86 -0.89 31.84
CA SER A 92 -17.90 -0.06 32.45
C SER A 92 -17.59 1.45 32.48
N GLN A 93 -16.32 1.87 32.35
CA GLN A 93 -15.92 3.28 32.30
C GLN A 93 -16.02 3.90 30.89
N ILE A 94 -16.15 3.08 29.84
CA ILE A 94 -16.20 3.55 28.45
C ILE A 94 -17.46 4.38 28.17
N ARG A 95 -18.47 4.33 29.06
CA ARG A 95 -19.69 5.13 28.95
C ARG A 95 -19.96 5.92 30.22
N ARG A 96 -19.42 7.14 30.32
CA ARG A 96 -20.02 8.28 31.05
C ARG A 96 -19.20 9.56 30.83
N GLU A 97 -19.49 10.27 29.74
CA GLU A 97 -19.21 11.71 29.59
C GLU A 97 -19.79 12.11 28.23
N ASN A 98 -21.05 12.56 28.20
CA ASN A 98 -21.65 13.31 27.07
C ASN A 98 -23.13 13.71 27.33
N LYS A 99 -23.67 13.54 28.54
CA LYS A 99 -25.08 13.85 28.83
C LYS A 99 -25.33 14.57 30.16
N ILE A 100 -24.46 15.49 30.56
CA ILE A 100 -24.75 16.38 31.71
C ILE A 100 -24.60 17.88 31.39
N GLU A 101 -23.91 18.31 30.33
CA GLU A 101 -23.66 19.76 30.13
C GLU A 101 -24.68 20.53 29.27
N LYS A 102 -25.77 19.92 28.79
CA LYS A 102 -26.75 20.60 27.93
C LYS A 102 -28.08 20.99 28.61
N SER A 103 -28.14 21.10 29.93
CA SER A 103 -29.36 21.54 30.64
C SER A 103 -29.23 22.86 31.40
N SER A 104 -28.08 23.54 31.40
CA SER A 104 -27.87 24.72 32.26
C SER A 104 -27.97 26.10 31.59
N HIS A 105 -28.34 26.17 30.30
CA HIS A 105 -28.64 27.46 29.65
C HIS A 105 -30.09 27.50 29.16
N LYS A 106 -31.00 27.65 30.12
CA LYS A 106 -32.34 28.20 29.90
C LYS A 106 -32.88 28.75 31.22
N LEU A 107 -32.40 29.93 31.59
CA LEU A 107 -33.13 30.96 32.31
C LEU A 107 -32.61 32.32 31.82
#